data_AF-A0A921YKK4-F1
#
_entry.id   AF-A0A921YKK4-F1
#
_cell.length_a   1.000
_cell.length_b   1.000
_cell.length_c   1.000
_cell.angle_alpha   90.00
_cell.angle_beta   90.00
_cell.angle_gamma   90.00
#
_symmetry.space_group_name_H-M   'P 1'
#
loop_
_entity.id
_entity.type
_entity.pdbx_description
1 polymer ?
#
loop_
_entity_poly.entity_id
_entity_poly.type
_entity_poly.pdbx_seq_one_letter_code
_entity_poly.pdbx_strand_id
1 'polypeptide(L)'
;MILKSDRDASKEQSKEKEKEKQPTQPTIILKTREQSAPKEERPHSPKSLKTPTSDGEGLHPCKIAQNENKDKKTTEKLAHPLKYMTEPVKLLDEDLEFNNAALEFLHDSSTNYLVVGIIGTQGVGKSMIMNILAQNKHDEALCSQILHSHELPEENTFEGNEVAGIENQMETLHFVETNDATTQQKTTNNFKFKMQNMEHIEKGVHCTKGVDMYVTNDRVILLDCQALWSPSLIEESYTNPLSARSSHVMTVDCLQIASYLMAICHVLITVQDWFTDYNFLRYIQAAEMLKPSLSASNTITSQDGSESTSGGESHPHLLLLHNKCQLEDFTPQAIKIMQNLYRKAFQRSNLQLNSGMYMYSDTNKNGLNVDSVCKGYNVDDCGTPINLFLLPEITEDFNNRDIYRGHPPFEQLANRLRWMIMGVNRNQITNVPKLSERGWFHYCNKAWETIKKCTFFMEYERFLP
;
A
#
# COMPACT_ATOMS: atom_id res chain seq x y z
N MET A 1 70.94 -8.58 -12.25
CA MET A 1 70.84 -9.35 -13.52
C MET A 1 69.65 -8.76 -14.28
N ILE A 2 69.74 -7.90 -15.30
CA ILE A 2 70.57 -7.86 -16.52
C ILE A 2 70.54 -9.26 -17.17
N LEU A 3 69.83 -9.52 -18.27
CA LEU A 3 69.92 -8.99 -19.65
C LEU A 3 68.50 -8.94 -20.28
N LYS A 4 67.97 -7.92 -20.97
CA LYS A 4 68.33 -7.18 -22.20
C LYS A 4 68.45 -8.00 -23.50
N SER A 5 67.59 -7.66 -24.47
CA SER A 5 67.91 -7.34 -25.89
C SER A 5 66.61 -6.88 -26.58
N ASP A 6 66.38 -5.57 -26.75
CA ASP A 6 66.83 -4.73 -27.88
C ASP A 6 66.38 -5.30 -29.25
N ARG A 7 65.56 -4.57 -30.03
CA ARG A 7 66.07 -3.53 -30.94
C ARG A 7 64.96 -2.89 -31.80
N ASP A 8 65.07 -1.56 -31.88
CA ASP A 8 64.36 -0.59 -32.70
C ASP A 8 64.38 -0.81 -34.23
N ALA A 9 63.41 -0.17 -34.91
CA ALA A 9 63.69 0.68 -36.07
C ALA A 9 62.53 1.67 -36.38
N SER A 10 62.55 2.79 -35.65
CA SER A 10 62.53 4.20 -36.08
C SER A 10 62.16 4.65 -37.52
N LYS A 11 61.61 5.90 -37.55
CA LYS A 11 61.76 7.05 -38.49
C LYS A 11 60.49 7.42 -39.28
N GLU A 12 60.13 8.68 -39.53
CA GLU A 12 60.65 10.03 -39.21
C GLU A 12 59.59 11.06 -39.66
N GLN A 13 59.53 12.22 -38.95
CA GLN A 13 59.39 13.62 -39.43
C GLN A 13 58.19 14.00 -40.35
N SER A 14 57.61 15.20 -40.35
CA SER A 14 58.05 16.55 -39.97
C SER A 14 56.86 17.52 -39.91
N LYS A 15 57.09 18.65 -39.23
CA LYS A 15 56.27 19.87 -39.07
C LYS A 15 55.81 20.49 -40.38
N GLU A 16 54.67 21.19 -40.37
CA GLU A 16 54.62 22.67 -40.52
C GLU A 16 53.22 23.26 -40.25
N LYS A 17 53.22 24.51 -39.77
CA LYS A 17 52.06 25.38 -39.51
C LYS A 17 51.79 26.22 -40.75
N GLU A 18 50.53 26.40 -41.15
CA GLU A 18 50.04 27.73 -41.57
C GLU A 18 48.51 27.86 -41.48
N LYS A 19 48.07 29.10 -41.27
CA LYS A 19 46.69 29.52 -41.03
C LYS A 19 45.91 29.57 -42.35
N GLU A 20 44.67 29.06 -42.37
CA GLU A 20 43.66 29.61 -43.29
C GLU A 20 42.21 29.42 -42.80
N LYS A 21 41.34 30.24 -43.36
CA LYS A 21 40.06 30.73 -42.86
C LYS A 21 38.92 29.70 -42.97
N GLN A 22 37.94 29.87 -42.07
CA GLN A 22 36.63 29.21 -42.07
C GLN A 22 35.90 29.36 -43.42
N PRO A 23 35.27 28.30 -43.95
CA PRO A 23 34.18 28.43 -44.91
C PRO A 23 32.82 28.41 -44.20
N THR A 24 32.05 29.44 -44.48
CA THR A 24 30.67 29.72 -44.06
C THR A 24 29.65 28.70 -44.57
N GLN A 25 28.72 28.28 -43.72
CA GLN A 25 27.49 27.55 -44.10
C GLN A 25 26.44 28.51 -44.69
N PRO A 26 25.62 28.09 -45.68
CA PRO A 26 24.59 28.93 -46.25
C PRO A 26 23.34 28.99 -45.35
N THR A 27 22.96 30.20 -44.94
CA THR A 27 21.71 30.49 -44.23
C THR A 27 20.62 30.84 -45.25
N ILE A 28 19.51 30.09 -45.28
CA ILE A 28 18.33 30.41 -46.07
C ILE A 28 17.45 31.38 -45.26
N ILE A 29 17.30 32.60 -45.78
CA ILE A 29 16.53 33.70 -45.21
C ILE A 29 15.16 33.76 -45.90
N LEU A 30 14.07 33.55 -45.15
CA LEU A 30 12.71 33.86 -45.60
C LEU A 30 12.38 35.32 -45.21
N LYS A 31 12.33 36.19 -46.23
CA LYS A 31 11.94 37.61 -46.12
C LYS A 31 10.46 37.75 -45.75
N THR A 32 10.16 38.45 -44.66
CA THR A 32 8.84 39.09 -44.44
C THR A 32 8.95 40.56 -44.80
N ARG A 33 7.97 41.05 -45.58
CA ARG A 33 7.90 42.40 -46.12
C ARG A 33 7.13 43.32 -45.16
N GLU A 34 7.77 44.42 -44.76
CA GLU A 34 7.15 45.55 -44.06
C GLU A 34 6.48 46.56 -45.03
N GLN A 35 5.47 47.27 -44.50
CA GLN A 35 5.09 48.69 -44.69
C GLN A 35 3.85 48.91 -43.79
N SER A 36 3.63 49.94 -42.99
CA SER A 36 4.31 51.18 -42.60
C SER A 36 3.48 51.81 -41.44
N ALA A 37 4.15 52.46 -40.49
CA ALA A 37 3.58 53.21 -39.33
C ALA A 37 2.94 54.57 -39.80
N PRO A 38 2.42 55.51 -38.95
CA PRO A 38 2.78 55.72 -37.52
C PRO A 38 1.74 56.34 -36.53
N LYS A 39 2.23 56.49 -35.27
CA LYS A 39 1.87 57.43 -34.17
C LYS A 39 0.72 57.05 -33.22
N GLU A 40 0.76 57.27 -31.89
CA GLU A 40 1.76 57.66 -30.87
C GLU A 40 1.08 57.49 -29.47
N GLU A 41 1.87 57.50 -28.39
CA GLU A 41 1.48 57.76 -26.97
C GLU A 41 0.99 56.62 -26.02
N ARG A 42 1.87 56.28 -25.06
CA ARG A 42 1.61 55.91 -23.64
C ARG A 42 1.22 57.20 -22.86
N PRO A 43 0.61 57.21 -21.63
CA PRO A 43 0.97 56.35 -20.48
C PRO A 43 -0.08 56.10 -19.34
N HIS A 44 0.33 55.23 -18.40
CA HIS A 44 0.13 55.15 -16.94
C HIS A 44 -1.23 55.30 -16.21
N SER A 45 -1.31 54.52 -15.11
CA SER A 45 -2.35 54.33 -14.08
C SER A 45 -2.75 55.59 -13.30
N PRO A 46 -3.87 55.53 -12.55
CA PRO A 46 -3.79 55.92 -11.13
C PRO A 46 -4.60 55.06 -10.14
N LYS A 47 -4.11 55.05 -8.89
CA LYS A 47 -4.75 54.54 -7.66
C LYS A 47 -5.25 55.70 -6.78
N SER A 48 -6.25 55.38 -5.95
CA SER A 48 -6.73 56.06 -4.72
C SER A 48 -7.70 57.24 -4.93
N LEU A 49 -8.72 57.50 -4.10
CA LEU A 49 -8.75 57.54 -2.63
C LEU A 49 -10.23 57.74 -2.10
N LYS A 50 -10.55 57.18 -0.90
CA LYS A 50 -11.59 57.54 0.14
C LYS A 50 -13.10 57.30 -0.13
N THR A 51 -13.89 56.44 0.56
CA THR A 51 -14.37 56.27 1.99
C THR A 51 -15.31 57.38 2.52
N PRO A 52 -16.23 57.17 3.51
CA PRO A 52 -16.80 55.95 4.15
C PRO A 52 -18.34 56.02 4.47
N THR A 53 -18.85 55.08 5.32
CA THR A 53 -20.10 55.06 6.14
C THR A 53 -21.43 54.74 5.45
N SER A 54 -22.40 54.01 6.01
CA SER A 54 -22.54 53.09 7.17
C SER A 54 -23.89 52.34 7.02
N ASP A 55 -24.02 51.24 7.76
CA ASP A 55 -25.26 50.64 8.30
C ASP A 55 -26.30 49.93 7.41
N GLY A 56 -26.79 48.81 7.95
CA GLY A 56 -28.23 48.51 7.92
C GLY A 56 -28.67 47.19 7.30
N GLU A 57 -28.87 46.19 8.17
CA GLU A 57 -29.90 45.14 8.15
C GLU A 57 -30.75 44.84 6.88
N GLY A 58 -30.92 43.54 6.62
CA GLY A 58 -32.25 42.94 6.66
C GLY A 58 -33.13 42.89 5.40
N LEU A 59 -33.36 41.65 4.96
CA LEU A 59 -34.59 41.09 4.37
C LEU A 59 -35.06 41.52 2.94
N HIS A 60 -35.18 40.47 2.11
CA HIS A 60 -36.09 40.25 0.96
C HIS A 60 -37.52 40.83 1.14
N PRO A 61 -38.43 40.88 0.12
CA PRO A 61 -38.43 40.20 -1.19
C PRO A 61 -38.94 41.05 -2.38
N CYS A 62 -38.74 40.60 -3.64
CA CYS A 62 -39.79 40.79 -4.66
C CYS A 62 -39.66 39.85 -5.86
N LYS A 63 -40.83 39.58 -6.43
CA LYS A 63 -41.22 38.43 -7.25
C LYS A 63 -41.14 38.72 -8.75
N ILE A 64 -40.77 37.66 -9.49
CA ILE A 64 -41.35 37.16 -10.76
C ILE A 64 -41.30 38.09 -11.99
N ALA A 65 -40.56 37.63 -13.02
CA ALA A 65 -41.08 37.49 -14.38
C ALA A 65 -40.36 36.31 -15.07
N GLN A 66 -41.17 35.34 -15.52
CA GLN A 66 -40.78 34.15 -16.26
C GLN A 66 -40.38 34.51 -17.71
N ASN A 67 -39.40 33.80 -18.27
CA ASN A 67 -39.61 33.18 -19.58
C ASN A 67 -38.66 32.00 -19.80
N GLU A 68 -39.24 30.97 -20.40
CA GLU A 68 -38.84 29.56 -20.37
C GLU A 68 -37.80 29.15 -21.42
N ASN A 69 -37.07 28.10 -21.06
CA ASN A 69 -36.65 26.95 -21.87
C ASN A 69 -35.74 27.15 -23.10
N LYS A 70 -34.48 26.72 -22.90
CA LYS A 70 -33.83 25.79 -23.82
C LYS A 70 -32.97 24.78 -23.05
N ASP A 71 -33.50 23.57 -22.96
CA ASP A 71 -32.91 22.41 -22.30
C ASP A 71 -31.46 22.11 -22.74
N LYS A 72 -30.56 22.07 -21.76
CA LYS A 72 -29.47 21.08 -21.73
C LYS A 72 -29.68 20.25 -20.48
N LYS A 73 -30.11 19.00 -20.67
CA LYS A 73 -30.16 17.97 -19.63
C LYS A 73 -28.79 17.80 -18.99
N THR A 74 -28.55 18.50 -17.89
CA THR A 74 -27.60 18.05 -16.87
C THR A 74 -28.38 17.09 -16.00
N THR A 75 -28.28 15.80 -16.32
CA THR A 75 -28.75 14.76 -15.41
C THR A 75 -27.84 14.86 -14.18
N GLU A 76 -28.27 15.60 -13.15
CA GLU A 76 -27.73 15.45 -11.81
C GLU A 76 -27.98 13.99 -11.42
N LYS A 77 -26.95 13.16 -11.59
CA LYS A 77 -26.97 11.79 -11.14
C LYS A 77 -27.02 11.86 -9.62
N LEU A 78 -28.23 11.74 -9.07
CA LEU A 78 -28.48 11.57 -7.63
C LEU A 78 -27.42 10.62 -7.08
N ALA A 79 -26.54 11.12 -6.21
CA ALA A 79 -25.52 10.30 -5.59
C ALA A 79 -26.23 9.17 -4.85
N HIS A 80 -26.11 7.94 -5.36
CA HIS A 80 -26.59 6.78 -4.65
C HIS A 80 -25.91 6.76 -3.27
N PRO A 81 -26.65 6.56 -2.16
CA PRO A 81 -26.03 6.46 -0.84
C PRO A 81 -24.98 5.35 -0.90
N LEU A 82 -23.73 5.68 -0.58
CA LEU A 82 -22.64 4.72 -0.65
C LEU A 82 -22.89 3.56 0.30
N LYS A 83 -22.70 2.36 -0.21
CA LYS A 83 -22.78 1.13 0.56
C LYS A 83 -21.49 1.00 1.37
N TYR A 84 -21.62 0.76 2.66
CA TYR A 84 -20.49 0.37 3.51
C TYR A 84 -20.23 -1.12 3.38
N MET A 85 -18.95 -1.52 3.42
CA MET A 85 -18.58 -2.93 3.39
C MET A 85 -18.76 -3.55 4.77
N THR A 86 -19.56 -4.62 4.84
CA THR A 86 -19.66 -5.46 6.03
C THR A 86 -18.53 -6.47 6.08
N GLU A 87 -18.21 -7.06 4.93
CA GLU A 87 -17.19 -8.08 4.72
C GLU A 87 -16.28 -7.72 3.53
N PRO A 88 -15.05 -8.24 3.46
CA PRO A 88 -14.19 -8.12 2.29
C PRO A 88 -14.82 -8.76 1.06
N VAL A 89 -14.48 -8.24 -0.11
CA VAL A 89 -14.83 -8.83 -1.42
C VAL A 89 -13.57 -9.15 -2.19
N LYS A 90 -13.62 -10.13 -3.09
CA LYS A 90 -12.48 -10.45 -3.96
C LYS A 90 -12.24 -9.29 -4.93
N LEU A 91 -11.01 -8.78 -4.98
CA LEU A 91 -10.51 -7.96 -6.08
C LEU A 91 -9.99 -8.86 -7.20
N LEU A 92 -9.16 -9.84 -6.81
CA LEU A 92 -8.79 -10.98 -7.64
C LEU A 92 -9.39 -12.22 -6.99
N ASP A 93 -10.11 -13.03 -7.77
CA ASP A 93 -10.68 -14.28 -7.27
C ASP A 93 -9.63 -15.39 -7.14
N GLU A 94 -10.10 -16.60 -6.87
CA GLU A 94 -9.27 -17.79 -6.67
C GLU A 94 -8.47 -18.21 -7.90
N ASP A 95 -8.96 -17.90 -9.09
CA ASP A 95 -8.31 -18.19 -10.36
C ASP A 95 -7.40 -17.05 -10.82
N LEU A 96 -7.35 -15.96 -10.04
CA LEU A 96 -6.68 -14.69 -10.31
C LEU A 96 -7.35 -13.87 -11.42
N GLU A 97 -8.67 -13.99 -11.56
CA GLU A 97 -9.49 -13.17 -12.44
C GLU A 97 -9.99 -11.92 -11.71
N PHE A 98 -10.10 -10.82 -12.45
CA PHE A 98 -10.48 -9.52 -11.88
C PHE A 98 -11.99 -9.44 -11.63
N ASN A 99 -12.38 -9.19 -10.38
CA ASN A 99 -13.78 -9.18 -9.97
C ASN A 99 -14.33 -7.75 -9.84
N ASN A 100 -15.45 -7.48 -10.51
CA ASN A 100 -16.09 -6.17 -10.54
C ASN A 100 -16.95 -5.83 -9.31
N ALA A 101 -17.16 -6.78 -8.38
CA ALA A 101 -18.02 -6.60 -7.21
C ALA A 101 -17.59 -5.42 -6.32
N ALA A 102 -16.29 -5.14 -6.20
CA ALA A 102 -15.80 -4.05 -5.36
C ALA A 102 -16.20 -2.65 -5.86
N LEU A 103 -16.59 -2.51 -7.13
CA LEU A 103 -16.90 -1.22 -7.75
C LEU A 103 -18.09 -0.50 -7.09
N GLU A 104 -19.03 -1.24 -6.48
CA GLU A 104 -20.21 -0.67 -5.81
C GLU A 104 -19.88 0.09 -4.51
N PHE A 105 -18.70 -0.17 -3.92
CA PHE A 105 -18.28 0.41 -2.63
C PHE A 105 -17.37 1.64 -2.80
N LEU A 106 -16.99 1.96 -4.03
CA LEU A 106 -16.03 3.03 -4.36
C LEU A 106 -16.73 4.31 -4.79
N HIS A 107 -16.13 5.44 -4.46
CA HIS A 107 -16.67 6.77 -4.73
C HIS A 107 -16.19 7.31 -6.09
N ASP A 108 -17.09 7.94 -6.86
CA ASP A 108 -16.75 8.54 -8.16
C ASP A 108 -15.87 9.79 -8.02
N SER A 109 -16.02 10.54 -6.93
CA SER A 109 -15.32 11.82 -6.69
C SER A 109 -14.34 11.83 -5.50
N SER A 110 -14.20 10.73 -4.75
CA SER A 110 -13.22 10.67 -3.65
C SER A 110 -11.83 10.52 -4.25
N THR A 111 -11.01 11.56 -4.11
CA THR A 111 -9.62 11.57 -4.58
C THR A 111 -8.61 11.48 -3.45
N ASN A 112 -9.10 11.39 -2.20
CA ASN A 112 -8.28 11.37 -0.99
C ASN A 112 -8.45 10.05 -0.25
N TYR A 113 -8.03 8.96 -0.90
CA TYR A 113 -8.05 7.60 -0.34
C TYR A 113 -6.62 7.10 -0.14
N LEU A 114 -6.47 6.10 0.72
CA LEU A 114 -5.21 5.38 0.91
C LEU A 114 -5.39 3.94 0.45
N VAL A 115 -4.36 3.35 -0.15
CA VAL A 115 -4.37 1.95 -0.62
C VAL A 115 -3.19 1.24 0.02
N VAL A 116 -3.48 0.21 0.80
CA VAL A 116 -2.49 -0.58 1.54
C VAL A 116 -2.61 -2.02 1.08
N GLY A 117 -1.55 -2.54 0.47
CA GLY A 117 -1.42 -3.95 0.14
C GLY A 117 -0.51 -4.66 1.13
N ILE A 118 -0.71 -5.96 1.33
CA ILE A 118 0.15 -6.81 2.16
C ILE A 118 0.61 -8.04 1.40
N ILE A 119 1.86 -8.43 1.57
CA ILE A 119 2.44 -9.66 1.02
C ILE A 119 3.31 -10.35 2.06
N GLY A 120 3.49 -11.66 1.90
CA GLY A 120 4.21 -12.50 2.86
C GLY A 120 3.85 -13.98 2.70
N THR A 121 4.71 -14.84 3.22
CA THR A 121 4.54 -16.30 3.16
C THR A 121 3.33 -16.78 3.99
N GLN A 122 3.06 -18.07 3.97
CA GLN A 122 1.98 -18.66 4.75
C GLN A 122 2.28 -18.56 6.26
N GLY A 123 1.26 -18.32 7.09
CA GLY A 123 1.41 -18.32 8.55
C GLY A 123 2.04 -17.08 9.18
N VAL A 124 2.54 -16.11 8.40
CA VAL A 124 3.19 -14.89 8.93
C VAL A 124 2.23 -13.89 9.58
N GLY A 125 0.91 -14.08 9.45
CA GLY A 125 -0.11 -13.23 10.07
C GLY A 125 -0.64 -12.06 9.22
N LYS A 126 -0.57 -12.12 7.89
CA LYS A 126 -1.05 -11.04 6.98
C LYS A 126 -2.47 -10.55 7.31
N SER A 127 -3.44 -11.46 7.34
CA SER A 127 -4.84 -11.15 7.60
C SER A 127 -5.05 -10.58 9.01
N MET A 128 -4.25 -11.02 9.99
CA MET A 128 -4.24 -10.44 11.35
C MET A 128 -3.80 -8.97 11.33
N ILE A 129 -2.71 -8.66 10.61
CA ILE A 129 -2.26 -7.27 10.43
C ILE A 129 -3.33 -6.44 9.70
N MET A 130 -3.94 -6.96 8.65
CA MET A 130 -4.99 -6.24 7.94
C MET A 130 -6.23 -5.99 8.82
N ASN A 131 -6.57 -6.91 9.71
CA ASN A 131 -7.62 -6.71 10.71
C ASN A 131 -7.28 -5.60 11.71
N ILE A 132 -6.03 -5.52 12.19
CA ILE A 132 -5.56 -4.43 13.04
C ILE A 132 -5.72 -3.08 12.33
N LEU A 133 -5.40 -3.02 11.04
CA LEU A 133 -5.54 -1.80 10.24
C LEU A 133 -7.00 -1.45 9.90
N ALA A 134 -7.88 -2.46 9.81
CA ALA A 134 -9.30 -2.30 9.49
C ALA A 134 -10.15 -1.81 10.67
N GLN A 135 -9.70 -2.07 11.90
CA GLN A 135 -10.37 -1.59 13.10
C GLN A 135 -10.40 -0.06 13.12
N ASN A 136 -11.49 0.54 13.61
CA ASN A 136 -11.60 2.00 13.72
C ASN A 136 -11.32 2.54 15.13
N LYS A 137 -11.37 1.68 16.15
CA LYS A 137 -11.24 2.05 17.58
C LYS A 137 -10.14 1.22 18.25
N HIS A 138 -9.62 1.75 19.35
CA HIS A 138 -8.80 0.97 20.27
C HIS A 138 -9.68 -0.16 20.85
N ASP A 139 -9.20 -1.39 20.79
CA ASP A 139 -9.87 -2.55 21.35
C ASP A 139 -8.94 -3.18 22.41
N GLU A 140 -9.31 -3.04 23.68
CA GLU A 140 -8.57 -3.61 24.82
C GLU A 140 -8.66 -5.15 24.86
N ALA A 141 -9.58 -5.74 24.09
CA ALA A 141 -9.70 -7.18 23.94
C ALA A 141 -8.97 -7.70 22.69
N LEU A 142 -8.20 -6.86 21.98
CA LEU A 142 -7.55 -7.23 20.72
C LEU A 142 -6.66 -8.47 20.87
N CYS A 143 -5.78 -8.49 21.88
CA CYS A 143 -4.87 -9.61 22.11
C CYS A 143 -5.66 -10.91 22.43
N SER A 144 -6.67 -10.84 23.29
CA SER A 144 -7.54 -11.97 23.59
C SER A 144 -8.29 -12.47 22.35
N GLN A 145 -8.85 -11.56 21.54
CA GLN A 145 -9.55 -11.93 20.31
C GLN A 145 -8.62 -12.60 19.30
N ILE A 146 -7.37 -12.12 19.16
CA ILE A 146 -6.37 -12.75 18.28
C ILE A 146 -6.04 -14.16 18.77
N LEU A 147 -5.79 -14.36 20.06
CA LEU A 147 -5.49 -15.68 20.62
C LEU A 147 -6.65 -16.68 20.40
N HIS A 148 -7.87 -16.26 20.71
CA HIS A 148 -9.07 -17.10 20.54
C HIS A 148 -9.53 -17.22 19.07
N SER A 149 -8.98 -16.43 18.14
CA SER A 149 -9.36 -16.51 16.71
C SER A 149 -9.01 -17.84 16.07
N HIS A 150 -8.08 -18.58 16.68
CA HIS A 150 -7.65 -19.90 16.23
C HIS A 150 -8.52 -21.03 16.80
N GLU A 151 -9.27 -20.79 17.88
CA GLU A 151 -10.08 -21.82 18.52
C GLU A 151 -11.30 -22.18 17.66
N LEU A 152 -11.67 -23.46 17.67
CA LEU A 152 -12.90 -23.91 17.04
C LEU A 152 -14.08 -23.34 17.84
N PRO A 153 -15.17 -22.88 17.20
CA PRO A 153 -16.39 -22.61 17.92
C PRO A 153 -16.78 -23.88 18.68
N GLU A 154 -16.99 -23.80 19.99
CA GLU A 154 -17.57 -24.91 20.75
C GLU A 154 -18.94 -25.23 20.12
N GLU A 155 -19.00 -26.31 19.34
CA GLU A 155 -20.27 -26.88 18.92
C GLU A 155 -20.97 -27.35 20.18
N ASN A 156 -22.05 -26.68 20.57
CA ASN A 156 -23.01 -27.18 21.56
C ASN A 156 -23.65 -28.48 21.00
N THR A 157 -22.91 -29.58 21.06
CA THR A 157 -23.39 -30.93 20.84
C THR A 157 -24.01 -31.42 22.14
N PHE A 158 -25.21 -30.95 22.42
CA PHE A 158 -26.18 -31.71 23.20
C PHE A 158 -27.53 -31.64 22.48
N GLU A 159 -27.74 -32.59 21.57
CA GLU A 159 -29.10 -32.98 21.17
C GLU A 159 -29.81 -33.54 22.41
N GLY A 160 -30.53 -32.68 23.11
CA GLY A 160 -31.57 -33.05 24.06
C GLY A 160 -32.93 -32.65 23.46
N ASN A 161 -33.45 -33.51 22.57
CA ASN A 161 -34.84 -33.43 22.14
C ASN A 161 -35.78 -33.55 23.36
N GLU A 162 -36.91 -32.84 23.28
CA GLU A 162 -38.05 -32.85 24.20
C GLU A 162 -37.87 -32.11 25.53
N VAL A 163 -38.06 -30.77 25.55
CA VAL A 163 -39.13 -30.04 26.29
C VAL A 163 -39.15 -28.58 25.76
N ALA A 164 -39.42 -28.36 24.47
CA ALA A 164 -39.71 -27.03 23.94
C ALA A 164 -41.22 -26.75 24.10
N GLY A 165 -41.65 -26.48 25.32
CA GLY A 165 -43.04 -26.15 25.59
C GLY A 165 -43.34 -26.21 27.07
N ILE A 166 -42.96 -25.16 27.81
CA ILE A 166 -43.61 -24.68 29.04
C ILE A 166 -42.95 -23.37 29.57
N GLU A 167 -41.83 -22.89 29.03
CA GLU A 167 -41.18 -21.65 29.56
C GLU A 167 -41.82 -20.31 29.17
N ASN A 168 -42.87 -20.28 28.34
CA ASN A 168 -43.50 -19.03 27.90
C ASN A 168 -44.67 -18.53 28.78
N GLN A 169 -44.83 -19.02 30.02
CA GLN A 169 -45.97 -18.60 30.87
C GLN A 169 -45.63 -18.26 32.33
N MET A 170 -44.37 -17.96 32.67
CA MET A 170 -44.03 -17.60 34.06
C MET A 170 -43.17 -16.34 34.23
N GLU A 171 -43.23 -15.40 33.27
CA GLU A 171 -42.61 -14.06 33.39
C GLU A 171 -43.63 -12.97 33.78
N THR A 172 -44.55 -13.29 34.68
CA THR A 172 -45.35 -12.27 35.34
C THR A 172 -45.52 -12.65 36.80
N LEU A 173 -44.55 -12.24 37.63
CA LEU A 173 -44.69 -11.76 39.02
C LEU A 173 -43.32 -11.78 39.74
N HIS A 174 -42.80 -10.57 40.02
CA HIS A 174 -41.86 -10.12 41.06
C HIS A 174 -40.99 -11.14 41.84
N PHE A 175 -39.67 -10.89 41.94
CA PHE A 175 -39.07 -10.15 43.07
C PHE A 175 -37.58 -9.81 42.83
N VAL A 176 -37.14 -8.70 43.45
CA VAL A 176 -35.78 -8.18 43.50
C VAL A 176 -34.91 -9.06 44.39
N GLU A 177 -33.77 -9.55 43.88
CA GLU A 177 -32.61 -9.89 44.71
C GLU A 177 -31.31 -9.82 43.87
N THR A 178 -30.31 -9.17 44.48
CA THR A 178 -28.97 -8.90 43.97
C THR A 178 -28.23 -10.16 43.54
N ASN A 179 -27.75 -10.22 42.30
CA ASN A 179 -26.78 -11.23 41.87
C ASN A 179 -25.66 -10.59 41.05
N ASP A 180 -24.46 -11.03 41.42
CA ASP A 180 -23.16 -10.61 40.93
C ASP A 180 -23.02 -10.70 39.40
N ALA A 181 -22.26 -9.74 38.88
CA ALA A 181 -21.90 -9.63 37.48
C ALA A 181 -20.97 -10.78 37.04
N THR A 182 -21.54 -11.82 36.44
CA THR A 182 -20.86 -12.62 35.41
C THR A 182 -21.71 -12.63 34.16
N THR A 183 -21.75 -11.49 33.49
CA THR A 183 -22.25 -11.40 32.12
C THR A 183 -21.18 -12.03 31.21
N GLN A 184 -21.44 -13.26 30.76
CA GLN A 184 -20.74 -13.84 29.61
C GLN A 184 -20.92 -12.89 28.42
N GLN A 185 -19.91 -12.08 28.15
CA GLN A 185 -19.87 -11.24 26.96
C GLN A 185 -19.78 -12.17 25.74
N LYS A 186 -20.83 -12.23 24.93
CA LYS A 186 -20.74 -12.70 23.54
C LYS A 186 -19.69 -11.82 22.84
N THR A 187 -18.48 -12.32 22.69
CA THR A 187 -17.41 -11.69 21.92
C THR A 187 -17.81 -11.70 20.45
N THR A 188 -18.43 -10.60 19.99
CA THR A 188 -18.70 -10.42 18.57
C THR A 188 -17.35 -10.28 17.87
N ASN A 189 -16.91 -11.34 17.18
CA ASN A 189 -15.65 -11.33 16.45
C ASN A 189 -15.69 -10.22 15.37
N ASN A 190 -14.92 -9.15 15.57
CA ASN A 190 -14.97 -7.94 14.75
C ASN A 190 -13.98 -7.96 13.57
N PHE A 191 -13.27 -9.07 13.38
CA PHE A 191 -12.33 -9.25 12.29
C PHE A 191 -13.04 -9.35 10.93
N LYS A 192 -12.48 -8.69 9.93
CA LYS A 192 -13.01 -8.62 8.56
C LYS A 192 -12.35 -9.62 7.64
N PHE A 193 -11.03 -9.72 7.72
CA PHE A 193 -10.28 -10.73 7.00
C PHE A 193 -10.27 -12.03 7.80
N LYS A 194 -10.64 -13.13 7.15
CA LYS A 194 -10.63 -14.46 7.77
C LYS A 194 -9.20 -14.83 8.15
N MET A 195 -9.00 -15.21 9.40
CA MET A 195 -7.73 -15.73 9.90
C MET A 195 -7.74 -17.27 9.86
N GLN A 196 -6.56 -17.89 9.80
CA GLN A 196 -6.43 -19.35 9.92
C GLN A 196 -7.03 -19.79 11.27
N ASN A 197 -7.84 -20.85 11.28
CA ASN A 197 -8.25 -21.52 12.52
C ASN A 197 -7.30 -22.69 12.83
N MET A 198 -7.50 -23.39 13.95
CA MET A 198 -6.69 -24.53 14.37
C MET A 198 -6.62 -25.61 13.28
N GLU A 199 -7.75 -25.92 12.63
CA GLU A 199 -7.79 -26.91 11.55
C GLU A 199 -6.89 -26.53 10.37
N HIS A 200 -6.88 -25.26 9.95
CA HIS A 200 -5.99 -24.80 8.88
C HIS A 200 -4.51 -24.91 9.30
N ILE A 201 -4.21 -24.65 10.56
CA ILE A 201 -2.85 -24.71 11.12
C ILE A 201 -2.37 -26.16 11.16
N GLU A 202 -3.17 -27.06 11.73
CA GLU A 202 -2.84 -28.50 11.84
C GLU A 202 -2.66 -29.16 10.48
N LYS A 203 -3.49 -28.79 9.49
CA LYS A 203 -3.38 -29.29 8.12
C LYS A 203 -2.31 -28.57 7.29
N GLY A 204 -1.73 -27.48 7.80
CA GLY A 204 -0.75 -26.68 7.06
C GLY A 204 -1.30 -26.04 5.78
N VAL A 205 -2.60 -25.68 5.77
CA VAL A 205 -3.27 -25.12 4.58
C VAL A 205 -3.41 -23.60 4.64
N HIS A 206 -3.44 -22.98 3.46
CA HIS A 206 -3.71 -21.56 3.30
C HIS A 206 -5.16 -21.22 3.70
N CYS A 207 -5.40 -19.96 4.06
CA CYS A 207 -6.74 -19.43 4.35
C CYS A 207 -7.20 -18.43 3.27
N THR A 208 -6.29 -17.59 2.80
CA THR A 208 -6.56 -16.57 1.77
C THR A 208 -6.10 -17.06 0.40
N LYS A 209 -7.00 -16.99 -0.59
CA LYS A 209 -6.77 -17.31 -2.01
C LYS A 209 -7.23 -16.12 -2.87
N GLY A 210 -6.45 -15.74 -3.87
CA GLY A 210 -6.64 -14.48 -4.61
C GLY A 210 -6.21 -13.23 -3.84
N VAL A 211 -6.91 -12.12 -4.03
CA VAL A 211 -6.69 -10.85 -3.32
C VAL A 211 -8.02 -10.34 -2.79
N ASP A 212 -8.17 -10.32 -1.47
CA ASP A 212 -9.33 -9.75 -0.79
C ASP A 212 -9.19 -8.24 -0.64
N MET A 213 -10.29 -7.52 -0.83
CA MET A 213 -10.37 -6.07 -0.74
C MET A 213 -11.42 -5.66 0.28
N TYR A 214 -11.05 -4.73 1.16
CA TYR A 214 -11.95 -4.13 2.13
C TYR A 214 -11.76 -2.61 2.16
N VAL A 215 -12.86 -1.87 2.15
CA VAL A 215 -12.86 -0.40 2.26
C VAL A 215 -13.39 -0.03 3.63
N THR A 216 -12.52 0.57 4.44
CA THR A 216 -12.85 1.05 5.79
C THR A 216 -13.75 2.28 5.74
N ASN A 217 -14.35 2.61 6.89
CA ASN A 217 -15.16 3.82 7.05
C ASN A 217 -14.37 5.11 6.81
N ASP A 218 -13.06 5.10 7.13
CA ASP A 218 -12.13 6.21 6.90
C ASP A 218 -11.57 6.25 5.47
N ARG A 219 -12.17 5.50 4.53
CA ARG A 219 -11.78 5.42 3.10
C ARG A 219 -10.35 4.96 2.87
N VAL A 220 -9.85 4.08 3.72
CA VAL A 220 -8.65 3.28 3.46
C VAL A 220 -9.07 1.98 2.78
N ILE A 221 -8.46 1.71 1.63
CA ILE A 221 -8.61 0.47 0.85
C ILE A 221 -7.50 -0.49 1.28
N LEU A 222 -7.88 -1.62 1.85
CA LEU A 222 -6.99 -2.68 2.32
C LEU A 222 -7.06 -3.87 1.36
N LEU A 223 -5.89 -4.37 0.93
CA LEU A 223 -5.75 -5.49 0.01
C LEU A 223 -4.97 -6.63 0.68
N ASP A 224 -5.67 -7.69 1.10
CA ASP A 224 -5.08 -8.90 1.67
C ASP A 224 -4.78 -9.94 0.59
N CYS A 225 -3.50 -10.21 0.37
CA CYS A 225 -3.04 -11.12 -0.67
C CYS A 225 -2.93 -12.55 -0.16
N GLN A 226 -3.21 -13.52 -1.05
CA GLN A 226 -2.87 -14.92 -0.82
C GLN A 226 -1.40 -15.12 -0.39
N ALA A 227 -1.14 -16.21 0.31
CA ALA A 227 0.20 -16.54 0.78
C ALA A 227 1.17 -16.83 -0.37
N LEU A 228 2.36 -16.24 -0.31
CA LEU A 228 3.41 -16.50 -1.29
C LEU A 228 3.97 -17.92 -1.12
N TRP A 229 4.16 -18.62 -2.24
CA TRP A 229 4.71 -19.98 -2.33
C TRP A 229 4.05 -20.99 -1.38
N SER A 230 2.75 -20.85 -1.11
CA SER A 230 2.06 -21.81 -0.24
C SER A 230 2.12 -23.22 -0.83
N PRO A 231 2.68 -24.22 -0.13
CA PRO A 231 2.65 -25.61 -0.58
C PRO A 231 1.22 -26.12 -0.77
N SER A 232 0.29 -25.67 0.07
CA SER A 232 -1.12 -26.07 -0.03
C SER A 232 -1.83 -25.54 -1.28
N LEU A 233 -1.45 -24.37 -1.80
CA LEU A 233 -1.97 -23.86 -3.08
C LEU A 233 -1.45 -24.71 -4.27
N ILE A 234 -0.21 -25.17 -4.17
CA ILE A 234 0.41 -26.04 -5.17
C ILE A 234 -0.30 -27.41 -5.17
N GLU A 235 -0.51 -27.98 -3.99
CA GLU A 235 -1.20 -29.27 -3.84
C GLU A 235 -2.65 -29.23 -4.35
N GLU A 236 -3.41 -28.19 -3.98
CA GLU A 236 -4.77 -27.99 -4.48
C GLU A 236 -4.80 -27.93 -6.02
N SER A 237 -3.83 -27.24 -6.63
CA SER A 237 -3.69 -27.16 -8.09
C SER A 237 -3.49 -28.55 -8.73
N TYR A 238 -2.74 -29.46 -8.10
CA TYR A 238 -2.55 -30.82 -8.62
C TYR A 238 -3.80 -31.70 -8.52
N THR A 239 -4.60 -31.51 -7.47
CA THR A 239 -5.82 -32.32 -7.27
C THR A 239 -6.92 -31.98 -8.27
N ASN A 240 -6.91 -30.78 -8.85
CA ASN A 240 -7.85 -30.38 -9.89
C ASN A 240 -7.19 -30.48 -11.28
N PRO A 241 -7.44 -31.53 -12.08
CA PRO A 241 -6.78 -31.74 -13.37
C PRO A 241 -7.08 -30.65 -14.41
N LEU A 242 -8.11 -29.84 -14.22
CA LEU A 242 -8.42 -28.68 -15.06
C LEU A 242 -7.57 -27.42 -14.72
N SER A 243 -6.94 -27.39 -13.54
CA SER A 243 -6.13 -26.28 -13.03
C SER A 243 -4.74 -26.73 -12.56
N ALA A 244 -4.21 -27.83 -13.11
CA ALA A 244 -2.87 -28.32 -12.80
C ALA A 244 -1.81 -27.27 -13.19
N ARG A 245 -1.30 -26.54 -12.19
CA ARG A 245 -0.22 -25.54 -12.34
C ARG A 245 1.08 -26.14 -11.83
N SER A 246 2.17 -25.96 -12.57
CA SER A 246 3.50 -26.34 -12.09
C SER A 246 3.96 -25.38 -10.98
N SER A 247 4.92 -25.80 -10.16
CA SER A 247 5.54 -24.94 -9.15
C SER A 247 6.16 -23.66 -9.75
N HIS A 248 6.62 -23.72 -11.00
CA HIS A 248 7.12 -22.55 -11.73
C HIS A 248 6.00 -21.57 -12.05
N VAL A 249 4.86 -22.05 -12.55
CA VAL A 249 3.68 -21.21 -12.81
C VAL A 249 3.22 -20.51 -11.53
N MET A 250 3.14 -21.23 -10.41
CA MET A 250 2.78 -20.64 -9.11
C MET A 250 3.78 -19.56 -8.65
N THR A 251 5.08 -19.77 -8.89
CA THR A 251 6.12 -18.78 -8.58
C THR A 251 5.93 -17.51 -9.42
N VAL A 252 5.60 -17.68 -10.70
CA VAL A 252 5.32 -16.57 -11.61
C VAL A 252 4.02 -15.85 -11.24
N ASP A 253 2.95 -16.57 -10.90
CA ASP A 253 1.70 -16.00 -10.41
C ASP A 253 1.94 -15.14 -9.16
N CYS A 254 2.76 -15.63 -8.21
CA CYS A 254 3.18 -14.85 -7.05
C CYS A 254 3.90 -13.56 -7.49
N LEU A 255 4.87 -13.63 -8.41
CA LEU A 255 5.59 -12.45 -8.91
C LEU A 255 4.65 -11.45 -9.60
N GLN A 256 3.67 -11.93 -10.37
CA GLN A 256 2.64 -11.10 -11.00
C GLN A 256 1.83 -10.35 -9.94
N ILE A 257 1.40 -11.01 -8.87
CA ILE A 257 0.63 -10.39 -7.79
C ILE A 257 1.46 -9.33 -7.04
N ALA A 258 2.73 -9.61 -6.70
CA ALA A 258 3.57 -8.61 -6.04
C ALA A 258 3.81 -7.39 -6.93
N SER A 259 4.11 -7.61 -8.22
CA SER A 259 4.30 -6.53 -9.19
C SER A 259 3.02 -5.69 -9.35
N TYR A 260 1.87 -6.36 -9.30
CA TYR A 260 0.56 -5.73 -9.35
C TYR A 260 0.30 -4.86 -8.12
N LEU A 261 0.53 -5.37 -6.91
CA LEU A 261 0.38 -4.59 -5.69
C LEU A 261 1.36 -3.40 -5.66
N MET A 262 2.60 -3.56 -6.15
CA MET A 262 3.55 -2.46 -6.32
C MET A 262 3.10 -1.40 -7.35
N ALA A 263 2.17 -1.74 -8.24
CA ALA A 263 1.61 -0.79 -9.20
C ALA A 263 0.40 -0.03 -8.66
N ILE A 264 -0.42 -0.66 -7.82
CA ILE A 264 -1.72 -0.10 -7.41
C ILE A 264 -1.78 0.43 -5.98
N CYS A 265 -0.78 0.15 -5.15
CA CYS A 265 -0.77 0.54 -3.74
C CYS A 265 0.01 1.83 -3.49
N HIS A 266 -0.39 2.56 -2.43
CA HIS A 266 0.42 3.63 -1.86
C HIS A 266 1.45 3.06 -0.87
N VAL A 267 1.03 2.07 -0.08
CA VAL A 267 1.88 1.34 0.87
C VAL A 267 1.82 -0.14 0.54
N LEU A 268 2.97 -0.78 0.45
CA LEU A 268 3.11 -2.23 0.37
C LEU A 268 3.78 -2.72 1.66
N ILE A 269 3.05 -3.49 2.46
CA ILE A 269 3.54 -4.12 3.67
C ILE A 269 4.07 -5.50 3.33
N THR A 270 5.34 -5.74 3.61
CA THR A 270 5.96 -7.06 3.52
C THR A 270 6.10 -7.65 4.91
N VAL A 271 5.44 -8.78 5.17
CA VAL A 271 5.43 -9.43 6.48
C VAL A 271 6.34 -10.64 6.49
N GLN A 272 7.21 -10.71 7.50
CA GLN A 272 8.07 -11.85 7.79
C GLN A 272 7.90 -12.25 9.27
N ASP A 273 7.97 -13.53 9.59
CA ASP A 273 7.95 -14.02 10.98
C ASP A 273 9.32 -14.54 11.48
N TRP A 274 10.37 -14.40 10.66
CA TRP A 274 11.75 -14.68 11.06
C TRP A 274 12.73 -13.79 10.28
N PHE A 275 13.93 -13.57 10.83
CA PHE A 275 15.00 -12.79 10.21
C PHE A 275 16.24 -13.69 9.97
N THR A 276 16.85 -13.77 8.78
CA THR A 276 16.52 -13.12 7.50
C THR A 276 16.24 -14.13 6.39
N ASP A 277 15.07 -14.00 5.75
CA ASP A 277 14.76 -14.74 4.52
C ASP A 277 15.31 -14.02 3.28
N TYR A 278 16.34 -14.61 2.70
CA TYR A 278 16.99 -14.10 1.50
C TYR A 278 16.19 -14.35 0.21
N ASN A 279 15.42 -15.45 0.14
CA ASN A 279 14.58 -15.73 -1.03
C ASN A 279 13.44 -14.72 -1.12
N PHE A 280 12.86 -14.35 0.03
CA PHE A 280 11.85 -13.30 0.11
C PHE A 280 12.38 -11.93 -0.36
N LEU A 281 13.60 -11.57 0.02
CA LEU A 281 14.25 -10.33 -0.46
C LEU A 281 14.47 -10.33 -1.97
N ARG A 282 15.02 -11.43 -2.52
CA ARG A 282 15.19 -11.57 -3.97
C ARG A 282 13.86 -11.48 -4.71
N TYR A 283 12.81 -12.04 -4.13
CA TYR A 283 11.48 -12.02 -4.73
C TYR A 283 10.91 -10.62 -4.83
N ILE A 284 11.03 -9.80 -3.79
CA ILE A 284 10.59 -8.39 -3.84
C ILE A 284 11.37 -7.64 -4.93
N GLN A 285 12.70 -7.83 -4.98
CA GLN A 285 13.55 -7.23 -6.01
C GLN A 285 13.17 -7.70 -7.43
N ALA A 286 12.88 -9.00 -7.61
CA ALA A 286 12.46 -9.55 -8.89
C ALA A 286 11.10 -9.01 -9.32
N ALA A 287 10.13 -8.92 -8.41
CA ALA A 287 8.82 -8.31 -8.69
C ALA A 287 8.96 -6.85 -9.11
N GLU A 288 9.83 -6.08 -8.44
CA GLU A 288 10.12 -4.70 -8.85
C GLU A 288 10.70 -4.63 -10.28
N MET A 289 11.64 -5.51 -10.62
CA MET A 289 12.27 -5.55 -11.94
C MET A 289 11.31 -6.00 -13.05
N LEU A 290 10.35 -6.87 -12.75
CA LEU A 290 9.38 -7.40 -13.71
C LEU A 290 8.14 -6.52 -13.89
N LYS A 291 7.93 -5.54 -13.00
CA LYS A 291 6.82 -4.60 -13.10
C LYS A 291 6.88 -3.85 -14.44
N PRO A 292 5.87 -4.00 -15.32
CA PRO A 292 5.83 -3.26 -16.58
C PRO A 292 5.55 -1.78 -16.30
N SER A 293 6.12 -0.88 -17.12
CA SER A 293 5.77 0.55 -17.01
C SER A 293 4.34 0.78 -17.50
N LEU A 294 3.44 1.05 -16.57
CA LEU A 294 2.01 1.24 -16.86
C LEU A 294 1.68 2.64 -17.40
N SER A 295 2.70 3.49 -17.55
CA SER A 295 2.64 4.88 -18.04
C SER A 295 2.38 5.00 -19.55
N ALA A 296 2.55 3.91 -20.31
CA ALA A 296 2.44 3.92 -21.76
C ALA A 296 0.99 3.76 -22.21
N SER A 297 0.24 4.86 -22.23
CA SER A 297 -0.99 4.94 -23.04
C SER A 297 -1.15 6.34 -23.61
N ASN A 298 -0.86 6.44 -24.90
CA ASN A 298 -1.20 7.52 -25.85
C ASN A 298 -0.51 8.88 -25.65
N THR A 299 0.77 8.95 -26.00
CA THR A 299 1.31 10.15 -26.64
C THR A 299 1.79 9.78 -28.04
N ILE A 300 0.99 10.16 -29.03
CA ILE A 300 1.43 10.28 -30.42
C ILE A 300 2.67 11.19 -30.41
N THR A 301 3.67 10.76 -31.17
CA THR A 301 4.93 11.44 -31.47
C THR A 301 4.84 12.97 -31.50
N SER A 302 5.56 13.62 -30.59
CA SER A 302 6.23 14.88 -30.86
C SER A 302 7.62 14.79 -30.24
N GLN A 303 8.62 14.53 -31.09
CA GLN A 303 10.01 14.76 -30.74
C GLN A 303 10.16 16.25 -30.45
N ASP A 304 10.45 16.59 -29.21
CA ASP A 304 11.29 17.75 -28.93
C ASP A 304 12.12 17.48 -27.68
N GLY A 305 13.43 17.59 -27.86
CA GLY A 305 14.42 17.45 -26.82
C GLY A 305 14.30 18.61 -25.83
N SER A 306 13.74 18.33 -24.67
CA SER A 306 13.99 19.09 -23.46
C SER A 306 14.05 18.12 -22.28
N GLU A 307 15.28 17.89 -21.79
CA GLU A 307 15.49 17.33 -20.48
C GLU A 307 14.79 18.24 -19.44
N SER A 308 14.18 17.63 -18.42
CA SER A 308 13.57 18.25 -17.21
C SER A 308 12.03 18.41 -17.11
N THR A 309 11.27 17.37 -17.47
CA THR A 309 10.06 17.03 -16.70
C THR A 309 10.06 15.54 -16.40
N SER A 310 10.50 15.18 -15.19
CA SER A 310 10.45 13.81 -14.66
C SER A 310 8.99 13.40 -14.45
N GLY A 311 8.35 12.86 -15.48
CA GLY A 311 7.19 11.97 -15.32
C GLY A 311 7.66 10.66 -14.69
N GLY A 312 8.12 10.73 -13.44
CA GLY A 312 8.68 9.58 -12.72
C GLY A 312 7.58 8.59 -12.36
N GLU A 313 7.79 7.33 -12.69
CA GLU A 313 6.91 6.24 -12.29
C GLU A 313 6.81 6.22 -10.75
N SER A 314 5.59 6.23 -10.22
CA SER A 314 5.37 6.24 -8.78
C SER A 314 5.64 4.85 -8.19
N HIS A 315 6.40 4.82 -7.10
CA HIS A 315 6.70 3.60 -6.35
C HIS A 315 6.08 3.68 -4.97
N PRO A 316 5.52 2.57 -4.45
CA PRO A 316 4.89 2.55 -3.15
C PRO A 316 5.93 2.74 -2.03
N HIS A 317 5.43 3.14 -0.87
CA HIS A 317 6.14 3.00 0.38
C HIS A 317 6.24 1.52 0.74
N LEU A 318 7.45 1.00 0.85
CA LEU A 318 7.69 -0.36 1.30
C LEU A 318 7.84 -0.35 2.82
N LEU A 319 6.99 -1.10 3.53
CA LEU A 319 7.09 -1.32 4.97
C LEU A 319 7.54 -2.76 5.25
N LEU A 320 8.71 -2.91 5.84
CA LEU A 320 9.25 -4.19 6.30
C LEU A 320 8.70 -4.45 7.71
N LEU A 321 7.74 -5.35 7.83
CA LEU A 321 7.09 -5.70 9.08
C LEU A 321 7.56 -7.08 9.54
N HIS A 322 8.25 -7.13 10.66
CA HIS A 322 8.51 -8.40 11.36
C HIS A 322 7.40 -8.64 12.36
N ASN A 323 6.74 -9.79 12.23
CA ASN A 323 5.73 -10.27 13.16
C ASN A 323 6.32 -11.39 14.02
N LYS A 324 5.67 -11.72 15.14
CA LYS A 324 6.10 -12.77 16.09
C LYS A 324 7.52 -12.56 16.62
N CYS A 325 7.94 -11.29 16.74
CA CYS A 325 9.27 -10.96 17.26
C CYS A 325 9.42 -11.39 18.72
N GLN A 326 10.60 -11.87 19.05
CA GLN A 326 10.99 -12.27 20.40
C GLN A 326 11.79 -11.17 21.09
N LEU A 327 12.10 -11.36 22.37
CA LEU A 327 12.89 -10.42 23.19
C LEU A 327 14.19 -9.97 22.50
N GLU A 328 14.89 -10.90 21.83
CA GLU A 328 16.20 -10.65 21.22
C GLU A 328 16.13 -9.69 20.02
N ASP A 329 15.01 -9.69 19.31
CA ASP A 329 14.76 -8.86 18.12
C ASP A 329 14.61 -7.37 18.49
N PHE A 330 14.14 -7.09 19.71
CA PHE A 330 13.97 -5.72 20.23
C PHE A 330 15.26 -5.12 20.81
N THR A 331 16.40 -5.78 20.68
CA THR A 331 17.68 -5.18 21.08
C THR A 331 18.11 -4.11 20.07
N PRO A 332 18.68 -2.96 20.49
CA PRO A 332 19.16 -1.91 19.57
C PRO A 332 20.13 -2.43 18.51
N GLN A 333 20.97 -3.40 18.88
CA GLN A 333 21.92 -4.05 17.98
C GLN A 333 21.22 -4.90 16.91
N ALA A 334 20.18 -5.68 17.28
CA ALA A 334 19.39 -6.44 16.30
C ALA A 334 18.73 -5.51 15.28
N ILE A 335 18.09 -4.43 15.75
CA ILE A 335 17.52 -3.39 14.87
C ILE A 335 18.59 -2.81 13.94
N LYS A 336 19.78 -2.47 14.44
CA LYS A 336 20.89 -1.96 13.62
C LYS A 336 21.29 -2.94 12.51
N ILE A 337 21.38 -4.23 12.84
CA ILE A 337 21.71 -5.30 11.89
C ILE A 337 20.62 -5.42 10.81
N MET A 338 19.35 -5.49 11.20
CA MET A 338 18.21 -5.57 10.28
C MET A 338 18.20 -4.38 9.32
N GLN A 339 18.29 -3.15 9.84
CA GLN A 339 18.29 -1.94 9.01
C GLN A 339 19.46 -1.91 8.03
N ASN A 340 20.66 -2.33 8.46
CA ASN A 340 21.83 -2.36 7.58
C ASN A 340 21.71 -3.40 6.48
N LEU A 341 21.12 -4.56 6.76
CA LEU A 341 20.85 -5.58 5.75
C LEU A 341 19.86 -5.03 4.72
N TYR A 342 18.70 -4.55 5.15
CA TYR A 342 17.65 -4.05 4.24
C TYR A 342 18.10 -2.85 3.42
N ARG A 343 18.85 -1.91 4.03
CA ARG A 343 19.43 -0.77 3.30
C ARG A 343 20.37 -1.22 2.18
N LYS A 344 21.18 -2.26 2.42
CA LYS A 344 22.07 -2.83 1.39
C LYS A 344 21.28 -3.59 0.33
N ALA A 345 20.30 -4.39 0.74
CA ALA A 345 19.45 -5.16 -0.17
C ALA A 345 18.69 -4.25 -1.15
N PHE A 346 18.12 -3.15 -0.65
CA PHE A 346 17.30 -2.24 -1.44
C PHE A 346 18.04 -0.98 -1.91
N GLN A 347 19.38 -0.95 -1.86
CA GLN A 347 20.16 0.23 -2.25
C GLN A 347 19.91 0.66 -3.71
N ARG A 348 19.59 -0.30 -4.58
CA ARG A 348 19.30 -0.08 -6.01
C ARG A 348 17.80 -0.08 -6.34
N SER A 349 16.95 -0.22 -5.32
CA SER A 349 15.50 -0.23 -5.48
C SER A 349 14.97 1.20 -5.56
N ASN A 350 13.91 1.40 -6.32
CA ASN A 350 13.13 2.63 -6.39
C ASN A 350 12.00 2.66 -5.35
N LEU A 351 11.80 1.58 -4.60
CA LEU A 351 10.80 1.51 -3.53
C LEU A 351 11.13 2.49 -2.40
N GLN A 352 10.10 3.12 -1.84
CA GLN A 352 10.29 4.17 -0.83
C GLN A 352 10.44 3.56 0.56
N LEU A 353 11.68 3.53 1.05
CA LEU A 353 12.04 3.01 2.39
C LEU A 353 12.14 4.07 3.48
N ASN A 354 11.94 5.35 3.15
CA ASN A 354 12.13 6.46 4.07
C ASN A 354 10.88 7.34 4.10
N SER A 355 9.81 6.87 4.74
CA SER A 355 8.53 7.60 4.80
C SER A 355 7.91 7.73 6.18
N GLY A 356 8.73 7.56 7.23
CA GLY A 356 8.31 7.83 8.59
C GLY A 356 7.76 6.63 9.36
N MET A 357 7.67 5.45 8.72
CA MET A 357 7.12 4.24 9.32
C MET A 357 8.19 3.44 10.07
N TYR A 358 8.81 4.05 11.09
CA TYR A 358 9.95 3.48 11.81
C TYR A 358 9.65 3.19 13.29
N MET A 359 10.45 2.30 13.89
CA MET A 359 10.40 2.01 15.33
C MET A 359 10.82 3.18 16.23
N TYR A 360 11.57 4.17 15.73
CA TYR A 360 12.06 5.32 16.50
C TYR A 360 12.39 6.49 15.57
N SER A 361 12.20 7.72 16.09
CA SER A 361 12.43 8.94 15.32
C SER A 361 13.91 9.31 15.25
N ASP A 362 14.35 9.77 14.08
CA ASP A 362 15.63 10.47 13.93
C ASP A 362 15.42 11.93 14.37
N THR A 363 15.86 12.26 15.58
CA THR A 363 15.76 13.59 16.18
C THR A 363 16.41 14.69 15.32
N ASN A 364 17.35 14.34 14.43
CA ASN A 364 18.06 15.28 13.58
C ASN A 364 17.35 15.54 12.23
N LYS A 365 16.43 14.68 11.81
CA LYS A 365 15.74 14.78 10.50
C LYS A 365 14.25 15.02 10.60
N ASN A 366 13.61 14.48 11.63
CA ASN A 366 12.16 14.52 11.78
C ASN A 366 11.82 15.32 13.04
N GLY A 367 11.31 16.54 12.85
CA GLY A 367 11.07 17.55 13.88
C GLY A 367 9.98 17.24 14.92
N LEU A 368 9.68 15.97 15.21
CA LEU A 368 8.96 15.64 16.43
C LEU A 368 9.58 14.41 17.10
N ASN A 369 9.87 14.57 18.39
CA ASN A 369 9.93 13.50 19.39
C ASN A 369 8.55 12.83 19.52
N VAL A 370 8.02 12.23 18.44
CA VAL A 370 6.80 11.42 18.53
C VAL A 370 7.22 10.04 18.97
N ASP A 371 7.18 9.89 20.28
CA ASP A 371 6.62 8.75 20.99
C ASP A 371 7.59 7.95 21.87
N SER A 372 7.16 7.82 23.11
CA SER A 372 7.94 7.25 24.22
C SER A 372 7.80 5.72 24.31
N VAL A 373 7.29 5.08 23.26
CA VAL A 373 7.03 3.63 23.22
C VAL A 373 8.35 2.85 23.26
N CYS A 374 9.38 3.30 22.54
CA CYS A 374 10.70 2.65 22.49
C CYS A 374 11.79 3.56 23.08
N LYS A 375 11.76 3.82 24.39
CA LYS A 375 12.67 4.77 25.08
C LYS A 375 14.17 4.45 24.98
N GLY A 376 14.53 3.23 24.59
CA GLY A 376 15.91 2.79 24.42
C GLY A 376 16.47 2.91 23.00
N TYR A 377 15.68 3.38 22.04
CA TYR A 377 16.10 3.43 20.64
C TYR A 377 16.55 4.83 20.27
N ASN A 378 17.76 4.93 19.73
CA ASN A 378 18.33 6.17 19.22
C ASN A 378 19.12 5.90 17.93
N VAL A 379 19.48 6.97 17.22
CA VAL A 379 20.18 6.87 15.94
C VAL A 379 21.62 6.37 16.10
N ASP A 380 22.26 6.59 17.26
CA ASP A 380 23.65 6.20 17.51
C ASP A 380 23.77 4.67 17.67
N ASP A 381 22.87 4.07 18.43
CA ASP A 381 22.81 2.65 18.73
C ASP A 381 22.16 1.88 17.58
N CYS A 382 20.97 2.29 17.14
CA CYS A 382 20.19 1.57 16.12
C CYS A 382 20.57 1.95 14.68
N GLY A 383 21.25 3.08 14.46
CA GLY A 383 21.55 3.64 13.13
C GLY A 383 20.43 4.54 12.59
N THR A 384 20.55 5.02 11.35
CA THR A 384 19.47 5.81 10.72
C THR A 384 18.24 4.92 10.47
N PRO A 385 17.02 5.35 10.83
CA PRO A 385 15.82 4.54 10.62
C PRO A 385 15.46 4.38 9.15
N ILE A 386 14.84 3.25 8.82
CA ILE A 386 14.11 2.97 7.57
C ILE A 386 12.69 2.52 7.95
N ASN A 387 11.84 2.28 6.96
CA ASN A 387 10.50 1.72 7.12
C ASN A 387 10.54 0.25 7.60
N LEU A 388 10.93 0.07 8.85
CA LEU A 388 11.06 -1.21 9.55
C LEU A 388 10.23 -1.11 10.83
N PHE A 389 9.35 -2.08 11.04
CA PHE A 389 8.52 -2.18 12.23
C PHE A 389 8.46 -3.60 12.75
N LEU A 390 8.36 -3.75 14.07
CA LEU A 390 8.33 -5.04 14.76
C LEU A 390 7.05 -5.15 15.57
N LEU A 391 6.40 -6.31 15.50
CA LEU A 391 5.31 -6.72 16.37
C LEU A 391 5.71 -7.98 17.12
N PRO A 392 5.54 -7.98 18.46
CA PRO A 392 5.90 -9.13 19.27
C PRO A 392 4.91 -10.28 19.07
N GLU A 393 5.35 -11.49 19.42
CA GLU A 393 4.42 -12.61 19.56
C GLU A 393 3.43 -12.38 20.71
N ILE A 394 2.16 -12.71 20.47
CA ILE A 394 1.12 -12.67 21.50
C ILE A 394 1.13 -14.02 22.20
N THR A 395 1.30 -13.97 23.52
CA THR A 395 1.35 -15.16 24.40
C THR A 395 0.14 -15.14 25.33
N GLU A 396 -0.30 -16.30 25.83
CA GLU A 396 -1.49 -16.40 26.68
C GLU A 396 -1.41 -15.53 27.95
N ASP A 397 -0.21 -15.36 28.47
CA ASP A 397 0.12 -14.58 29.66
C ASP A 397 0.44 -13.11 29.32
N PHE A 398 0.01 -12.58 28.18
CA PHE A 398 0.34 -11.21 27.71
C PHE A 398 0.02 -10.11 28.73
N ASN A 399 -0.99 -10.32 29.59
CA ASN A 399 -1.40 -9.39 30.64
C ASN A 399 -0.58 -9.51 31.94
N ASN A 400 0.27 -10.53 32.07
CA ASN A 400 1.09 -10.73 33.26
C ASN A 400 2.24 -9.71 33.31
N ARG A 401 2.14 -8.78 34.26
CA ARG A 401 3.11 -7.69 34.45
C ARG A 401 4.40 -8.12 35.15
N ASP A 402 4.40 -9.30 35.78
CA ASP A 402 5.58 -9.82 36.50
C ASP A 402 6.61 -10.44 35.53
N ILE A 403 6.19 -10.71 34.29
CA ILE A 403 7.05 -11.31 33.27
C ILE A 403 7.70 -10.21 32.44
N TYR A 404 9.02 -10.12 32.55
CA TYR A 404 9.79 -9.21 31.72
C TYR A 404 9.91 -9.76 30.29
N ARG A 405 9.24 -9.08 29.35
CA ARG A 405 9.25 -9.43 27.91
C ARG A 405 10.26 -8.63 27.09
N GLY A 406 10.78 -7.54 27.65
CA GLY A 406 11.73 -6.61 27.02
C GLY A 406 11.29 -5.99 25.70
N HIS A 407 9.99 -5.92 25.46
CA HIS A 407 9.39 -5.14 24.38
C HIS A 407 8.13 -4.42 24.89
N PRO A 408 7.69 -3.35 24.21
CA PRO A 408 6.41 -2.70 24.53
C PRO A 408 5.22 -3.66 24.32
N PRO A 409 4.09 -3.45 25.01
CA PRO A 409 2.89 -4.26 24.81
C PRO A 409 2.42 -4.27 23.35
N PHE A 410 1.89 -5.40 22.89
CA PHE A 410 1.45 -5.60 21.51
C PHE A 410 0.45 -4.52 21.07
N GLU A 411 -0.57 -4.22 21.88
CA GLU A 411 -1.62 -3.24 21.56
C GLU A 411 -1.05 -1.84 21.31
N GLN A 412 -0.04 -1.43 22.08
CA GLN A 412 0.60 -0.12 21.89
C GLN A 412 1.33 -0.07 20.53
N LEU A 413 2.03 -1.15 20.16
CA LEU A 413 2.73 -1.24 18.88
C LEU A 413 1.74 -1.38 17.70
N ALA A 414 0.65 -2.13 17.86
CA ALA A 414 -0.40 -2.30 16.87
C ALA A 414 -1.10 -0.97 16.56
N ASN A 415 -1.48 -0.20 17.59
CA ASN A 415 -2.06 1.14 17.42
C ASN A 415 -1.08 2.10 16.74
N ARG A 416 0.20 2.05 17.15
CA ARG A 416 1.25 2.87 16.55
C ARG A 416 1.45 2.54 15.08
N LEU A 417 1.52 1.25 14.73
CA LEU A 417 1.63 0.78 13.35
C LEU A 417 0.50 1.36 12.49
N ARG A 418 -0.74 1.25 12.98
CA ARG A 418 -1.92 1.79 12.31
C ARG A 418 -1.80 3.29 12.07
N TRP A 419 -1.45 4.08 13.09
CA TRP A 419 -1.31 5.53 12.94
C TRP A 419 -0.22 5.93 11.94
N MET A 420 0.91 5.23 11.93
CA MET A 420 1.99 5.49 10.99
C MET A 420 1.57 5.22 9.54
N ILE A 421 0.86 4.11 9.29
CA ILE A 421 0.37 3.77 7.95
C ILE A 421 -0.70 4.77 7.50
N MET A 422 -1.64 5.14 8.37
CA MET A 422 -2.70 6.10 8.05
C MET A 422 -2.16 7.51 7.79
N GLY A 423 -1.04 7.87 8.42
CA GLY A 423 -0.38 9.18 8.31
C GLY A 423 0.63 9.30 7.15
N VAL A 424 0.85 8.26 6.36
CA VAL A 424 1.84 8.28 5.28
C VAL A 424 1.45 9.26 4.17
N ASN A 425 2.45 9.79 3.46
CA ASN A 425 2.21 10.65 2.29
C ASN A 425 1.61 9.83 1.13
N ARG A 426 0.47 10.30 0.61
CA ARG A 426 -0.28 9.70 -0.49
C ARG A 426 0.25 10.21 -1.83
N ASN A 427 1.34 9.63 -2.29
CA ASN A 427 1.89 9.93 -3.62
C ASN A 427 0.88 9.53 -4.71
N GLN A 428 0.86 10.27 -5.82
CA GLN A 428 -0.02 9.90 -6.94
C GLN A 428 0.38 8.53 -7.50
N ILE A 429 -0.57 7.60 -7.61
CA ILE A 429 -0.31 6.25 -8.16
C ILE A 429 -0.09 6.31 -9.68
N THR A 430 -0.84 7.20 -10.35
CA THR A 430 -0.81 7.33 -11.82
C THR A 430 -0.51 8.75 -12.23
N ASN A 431 -0.16 8.96 -13.50
CA ASN A 431 0.01 10.29 -14.09
C ASN A 431 -1.31 11.07 -14.21
N VAL A 432 -2.46 10.43 -13.95
CA VAL A 432 -3.77 11.10 -13.94
C VAL A 432 -3.89 11.89 -12.64
N PRO A 433 -3.95 13.24 -12.70
CA PRO A 433 -4.05 14.04 -11.49
C PRO A 433 -5.41 13.81 -10.82
N LYS A 434 -5.41 13.72 -9.49
CA LYS A 434 -6.62 13.56 -8.66
C LYS A 434 -7.48 12.37 -9.12
N LEU A 435 -6.86 11.23 -9.35
CA LEU A 435 -7.56 9.98 -9.61
C LEU A 435 -8.57 9.72 -8.48
N SER A 436 -9.81 9.36 -8.83
CA SER A 436 -10.81 8.97 -7.84
C SER A 436 -10.72 7.48 -7.51
N GLU A 437 -11.35 7.03 -6.44
CA GLU A 437 -11.38 5.61 -6.08
C GLU A 437 -11.92 4.70 -7.20
N ARG A 438 -13.00 5.13 -7.89
CA ARG A 438 -13.52 4.38 -9.06
C ARG A 438 -12.57 4.46 -10.26
N GLY A 439 -11.91 5.60 -10.47
CA GLY A 439 -10.84 5.72 -11.46
C GLY A 439 -9.67 4.79 -11.17
N TRP A 440 -9.27 4.66 -9.91
CA TRP A 440 -8.27 3.72 -9.44
C TRP A 440 -8.68 2.28 -9.68
N PHE A 441 -9.93 1.91 -9.45
CA PHE A 441 -10.42 0.57 -9.74
C PHE A 441 -10.34 0.20 -11.23
N HIS A 442 -10.70 1.14 -12.12
CA HIS A 442 -10.53 0.94 -13.55
C HIS A 442 -9.06 0.81 -13.95
N TYR A 443 -8.18 1.59 -13.31
CA TYR A 443 -6.74 1.44 -13.46
C TYR A 443 -6.26 0.07 -12.98
N CYS A 444 -6.77 -0.44 -11.85
CA CYS A 444 -6.46 -1.76 -11.32
C CYS A 444 -6.79 -2.88 -12.32
N ASN A 445 -7.93 -2.81 -13.00
CA ASN A 445 -8.26 -3.80 -14.03
C ASN A 445 -7.26 -3.76 -15.20
N LYS A 446 -6.97 -2.55 -15.71
CA LYS A 446 -6.01 -2.37 -16.81
C LYS A 446 -4.58 -2.79 -16.45
N ALA A 447 -4.16 -2.47 -15.23
CA ALA A 447 -2.85 -2.85 -14.70
C ALA A 447 -2.73 -4.36 -14.63
N TRP A 448 -3.77 -5.06 -14.15
CA TRP A 448 -3.79 -6.52 -14.08
C TRP A 448 -3.72 -7.16 -15.46
N GLU A 449 -4.54 -6.70 -16.41
CA GLU A 449 -4.49 -7.17 -17.80
C GLU A 449 -3.10 -7.00 -18.42
N THR A 450 -2.44 -5.86 -18.14
CA THR A 450 -1.10 -5.56 -18.66
C THR A 450 -0.06 -6.52 -18.08
N ILE A 451 -0.15 -6.84 -16.79
CA ILE A 451 0.75 -7.79 -16.12
C ILE A 451 0.54 -9.21 -16.64
N LYS A 452 -0.71 -9.67 -16.79
CA LYS A 452 -1.00 -11.00 -17.34
C LYS A 452 -0.49 -11.18 -18.77
N LYS A 453 -0.53 -10.12 -19.59
CA LYS A 453 -0.04 -10.11 -20.98
C LYS A 453 1.47 -9.85 -21.09
N CYS A 454 2.15 -9.52 -19.99
CA CYS A 454 3.56 -9.14 -20.01
C CYS A 454 4.47 -10.34 -20.28
N THR A 455 5.32 -10.22 -21.29
CA THR A 455 6.22 -11.28 -21.73
C THR A 455 7.36 -11.54 -20.76
N PHE A 456 7.73 -10.57 -19.91
CA PHE A 456 8.83 -10.72 -18.96
C PHE A 456 8.58 -11.85 -17.96
N PHE A 457 7.33 -12.04 -17.52
CA PHE A 457 6.97 -13.13 -16.62
C PHE A 457 7.09 -14.50 -17.29
N MET A 458 6.67 -14.60 -18.56
CA MET A 458 6.82 -15.84 -19.34
C MET A 458 8.29 -16.16 -19.63
N GLU A 459 9.12 -15.15 -19.86
CA GLU A 459 10.55 -15.33 -20.05
C GLU A 459 11.24 -15.73 -18.74
N TYR A 460 10.89 -15.09 -17.63
CA TYR A 460 11.38 -15.45 -16.30
C TYR A 460 11.06 -16.90 -15.94
N GLU A 461 9.84 -17.37 -16.26
CA GLU A 461 9.43 -18.76 -16.08
C GLU A 461 10.40 -19.75 -16.74
N ARG A 462 10.87 -19.45 -17.96
CA ARG A 462 11.79 -20.32 -18.72
C ARG A 462 13.18 -20.40 -18.12
N PHE A 463 13.56 -19.41 -17.31
CA PHE A 463 14.85 -19.37 -16.64
C PHE A 463 14.79 -19.87 -15.19
N LEU A 464 13.60 -20.28 -14.71
CA LEU A 464 13.52 -20.97 -13.44
C LEU A 464 14.17 -22.37 -13.56
N PRO A 465 14.99 -22.75 -12.55
CA PRO A 465 15.84 -23.94 -12.60
C PRO A 465 15.10 -25.27 -12.45
#